data_AF-A0A973HNX9-F1
#
_entry.id   AF-A0A973HNX9-F1
#
_cell.length_a   1.000
_cell.length_b   1.000
_cell.length_c   1.000
_cell.angle_alpha   90.00
_cell.angle_beta   90.00
_cell.angle_gamma   90.00
#
_symmetry.space_group_name_H-M   'P 1'
#
loop_
_entity.id
_entity.type
_entity.pdbx_description
1 polymer ?
#
loop_
_entity_poly.entity_id
_entity_poly.type
_entity_poly.pdbx_seq_one_letter_code
_entity_poly.pdbx_strand_id
1 'polypeptide(L)'
;MEIVSLVMQEDNPWFQKIAANRYTPPYSGIEKHSDGNPGTTGTAFSRLVATIFLDDISIDSGALNYVPGSHLLHFDRDDPNYKSPTNEEILAGDFIPAELKAGSVLFRVPCVWHSVSPIKHLRRYISVSYTIRGPMSSWDMANVMELVEKRKHIDLAGIPEELRELWVR
;
A
#
# COMPACT_ATOMS: atom_id res chain seq x y z
N MET A 1 5.11 -6.51 14.85
CA MET A 1 4.17 -7.48 14.21
C MET A 1 2.80 -7.50 14.87
N GLU A 2 2.70 -7.28 16.19
CA GLU A 2 1.41 -7.29 16.91
C GLU A 2 0.34 -6.38 16.31
N ILE A 3 0.65 -5.10 16.02
CA ILE A 3 -0.32 -4.17 15.40
C ILE A 3 -0.85 -4.69 14.06
N VAL A 4 0.03 -5.23 13.20
CA VAL A 4 -0.38 -5.77 11.90
C VAL A 4 -1.34 -6.95 12.09
N SER A 5 -1.00 -7.84 13.02
CA SER A 5 -1.79 -9.03 13.34
C SER A 5 -3.18 -8.65 13.88
N LEU A 6 -3.22 -7.64 14.78
CA LEU A 6 -4.47 -7.11 15.35
C LEU A 6 -5.35 -6.45 14.30
N VAL A 7 -4.78 -5.61 13.42
CA VAL A 7 -5.55 -4.91 12.37
C VAL A 7 -6.13 -5.91 11.37
N MET A 8 -5.38 -6.94 11.01
CA MET A 8 -5.78 -7.93 10.01
C MET A 8 -6.58 -9.10 10.60
N GLN A 9 -6.66 -9.21 11.93
CA GLN A 9 -7.19 -10.38 12.64
C GLN A 9 -6.58 -11.70 12.16
N GLU A 10 -5.26 -11.68 11.98
CA GLU A 10 -4.47 -12.80 11.47
C GLU A 10 -3.25 -12.97 12.37
N ASP A 11 -3.11 -14.11 13.01
CA ASP A 11 -2.02 -14.39 13.95
C ASP A 11 -0.66 -14.42 13.24
N ASN A 12 -0.64 -14.86 11.97
CA ASN A 12 0.59 -15.02 11.21
C ASN A 12 0.52 -14.36 9.81
N PRO A 13 0.45 -13.02 9.71
CA PRO A 13 0.33 -12.33 8.43
C PRO A 13 1.51 -12.68 7.51
N TRP A 14 1.23 -12.99 6.26
CA TRP A 14 2.27 -13.31 5.28
C TRP A 14 2.94 -12.02 4.80
N PHE A 15 4.26 -11.96 4.95
CA PHE A 15 5.09 -10.87 4.42
C PHE A 15 5.15 -10.93 2.89
N GLN A 16 4.57 -9.92 2.24
CA GLN A 16 4.41 -9.88 0.80
C GLN A 16 5.49 -9.06 0.09
N LYS A 17 5.95 -7.94 0.65
CA LYS A 17 7.10 -7.21 0.10
C LYS A 17 7.62 -6.16 1.08
N ILE A 18 8.89 -5.80 0.91
CA ILE A 18 9.46 -4.57 1.44
C ILE A 18 9.94 -3.72 0.26
N ALA A 19 9.74 -2.41 0.34
CA ALA A 19 10.25 -1.47 -0.65
C ALA A 19 10.83 -0.24 0.06
N ALA A 20 12.09 0.08 -0.25
CA ALA A 20 12.68 1.36 0.09
C ALA A 20 12.38 2.34 -1.04
N ASN A 21 11.68 3.42 -0.72
CA ASN A 21 11.23 4.41 -1.69
C ASN A 21 11.98 5.72 -1.45
N ARG A 22 12.33 6.39 -2.55
CA ARG A 22 13.00 7.69 -2.54
C ARG A 22 12.42 8.56 -3.65
N TYR A 23 11.87 9.70 -3.27
CA TYR A 23 11.50 10.75 -4.21
C TYR A 23 12.55 11.86 -4.15
N THR A 24 13.18 12.11 -5.29
CA THR A 24 14.15 13.21 -5.46
C THR A 24 13.41 14.43 -6.05
N PRO A 25 13.47 15.60 -5.41
CA PRO A 25 12.85 16.81 -5.94
C PRO A 25 13.50 17.31 -7.25
N PRO A 26 12.74 18.01 -8.12
CA PRO A 26 11.30 18.20 -8.04
C PRO A 26 10.54 16.93 -8.46
N TYR A 27 9.47 16.60 -7.74
CA TYR A 27 8.57 15.50 -8.12
C TYR A 27 7.12 16.01 -8.10
N SER A 28 6.36 15.70 -9.16
CA SER A 28 5.00 16.21 -9.36
C SER A 28 4.00 15.77 -8.29
N GLY A 29 4.33 14.74 -7.52
CA GLY A 29 3.42 14.08 -6.60
C GLY A 29 2.78 12.86 -7.26
N ILE A 30 1.77 12.32 -6.60
CA ILE A 30 1.00 11.17 -7.07
C ILE A 30 -0.46 11.60 -7.13
N GLU A 31 -1.11 11.31 -8.26
CA GLU A 31 -2.52 11.65 -8.47
C GLU A 31 -3.46 10.92 -7.49
N LYS A 32 -4.70 11.40 -7.39
CA LYS A 32 -5.74 10.78 -6.56
C LYS A 32 -6.07 9.39 -7.08
N HIS A 33 -5.93 8.38 -6.24
CA HIS A 33 -6.21 6.98 -6.60
C HIS A 33 -6.54 6.13 -5.37
N SER A 34 -6.91 4.87 -5.62
CA SER A 34 -6.90 3.77 -4.67
C SER A 34 -5.98 2.68 -5.21
N ASP A 35 -5.31 1.91 -4.34
CA ASP A 35 -4.56 0.73 -4.78
C ASP A 35 -5.48 -0.50 -4.97
N GLY A 36 -6.79 -0.34 -4.74
CA GLY A 36 -7.83 -1.31 -5.05
C GLY A 36 -8.18 -1.37 -6.54
N ASN A 37 -9.01 -2.33 -6.93
CA ASN A 37 -9.51 -2.43 -8.30
C ASN A 37 -10.88 -1.76 -8.44
N PRO A 38 -11.04 -0.71 -9.27
CA PRO A 38 -12.33 -0.10 -9.53
C PRO A 38 -13.36 -1.12 -10.02
N GLY A 39 -14.58 -1.04 -9.51
CA GLY A 39 -15.69 -1.94 -9.86
C GLY A 39 -15.60 -3.36 -9.31
N THR A 40 -14.53 -3.74 -8.59
CA THR A 40 -14.41 -5.03 -7.90
C THR A 40 -14.19 -4.82 -6.41
N THR A 41 -14.99 -5.49 -5.58
CA THR A 41 -14.80 -5.50 -4.12
C THR A 41 -13.68 -6.45 -3.70
N GLY A 42 -13.12 -6.22 -2.52
CA GLY A 42 -12.08 -7.05 -1.92
C GLY A 42 -12.45 -7.50 -0.53
N THR A 43 -11.75 -8.53 -0.06
CA THR A 43 -11.91 -9.02 1.30
C THR A 43 -11.37 -7.99 2.29
N ALA A 44 -12.19 -7.63 3.28
CA ALA A 44 -11.83 -6.59 4.24
C ALA A 44 -10.52 -6.95 4.98
N PHE A 45 -9.60 -5.99 5.05
CA PHE A 45 -8.30 -6.13 5.73
C PHE A 45 -7.45 -7.34 5.29
N SER A 46 -7.72 -7.90 4.10
CA SER A 46 -6.92 -8.99 3.52
C SER A 46 -5.47 -8.58 3.34
N ARG A 47 -5.21 -7.29 3.15
CA ARG A 47 -3.89 -6.68 2.95
C ARG A 47 -3.72 -5.45 3.82
N LEU A 48 -2.49 -5.27 4.31
CA LEU A 48 -2.09 -4.09 5.06
C LEU A 48 -0.71 -3.63 4.62
N VAL A 49 -0.52 -2.32 4.46
CA VAL A 49 0.77 -1.70 4.21
C VAL A 49 1.15 -0.86 5.43
N ALA A 50 2.30 -1.18 6.02
CA ALA A 50 2.96 -0.35 7.03
C ALA A 50 4.04 0.49 6.34
N THR A 51 4.03 1.80 6.54
CA THR A 51 5.00 2.72 5.95
C THR A 51 5.71 3.50 7.04
N ILE A 52 7.04 3.44 7.04
CA ILE A 52 7.90 4.15 7.99
C ILE A 52 8.53 5.32 7.25
N PHE A 53 8.25 6.54 7.70
CA PHE A 53 8.78 7.76 7.09
C PHE A 53 10.14 8.11 7.67
N LEU A 54 11.12 8.36 6.78
CA LEU A 54 12.50 8.68 7.17
C LEU A 54 12.80 10.18 7.13
N ASP A 55 11.89 10.96 6.55
CA ASP A 55 11.97 12.42 6.44
C ASP A 55 10.63 13.02 6.89
N ASP A 56 10.65 14.27 7.34
CA ASP A 56 9.44 15.03 7.64
C ASP A 56 8.59 15.23 6.37
N ILE A 57 7.28 15.07 6.51
CA ILE A 57 6.27 15.38 5.50
C ILE A 57 5.45 16.55 6.00
N SER A 58 5.38 17.59 5.19
CA SER A 58 4.59 18.79 5.47
C SER A 58 3.56 19.05 4.39
N ILE A 59 2.55 19.87 4.71
CA ILE A 59 1.54 20.32 3.73
C ILE A 59 2.18 21.02 2.52
N ASP A 60 3.32 21.69 2.73
CA ASP A 60 4.00 22.48 1.72
C ASP A 60 4.86 21.65 0.76
N SER A 61 5.18 20.41 1.11
CA SER A 61 6.03 19.51 0.32
C SER A 61 5.73 18.04 0.60
N GLY A 62 5.02 17.41 -0.34
CA GLY A 62 4.86 15.96 -0.34
C GLY A 62 3.82 15.41 0.65
N ALA A 63 2.89 16.25 1.11
CA ALA A 63 1.79 15.84 1.96
C ALA A 63 1.11 14.57 1.45
N LEU A 64 0.81 13.64 2.36
CA LEU A 64 -0.08 12.53 2.07
C LEU A 64 -1.49 13.04 2.20
N ASN A 65 -2.29 12.91 1.15
CA ASN A 65 -3.70 13.26 1.23
C ASN A 65 -4.54 11.99 1.23
N TYR A 66 -5.61 11.95 2.01
CA TYR A 66 -6.49 10.80 2.15
C TYR A 66 -7.93 11.24 2.30
N VAL A 67 -8.85 10.35 1.91
CA VAL A 67 -10.27 10.47 2.23
C VAL A 67 -10.58 9.51 3.38
N PRO A 68 -10.83 9.99 4.61
CA PRO A 68 -11.14 9.13 5.75
C PRO A 68 -12.34 8.21 5.46
N GLY A 69 -12.26 6.95 5.91
CA GLY A 69 -13.36 5.98 5.73
C GLY A 69 -13.56 5.43 4.31
N SER A 70 -12.90 5.99 3.29
CA SER A 70 -13.06 5.58 1.88
C SER A 70 -12.77 4.10 1.59
N HIS A 71 -11.93 3.46 2.41
CA HIS A 71 -11.63 2.03 2.30
C HIS A 71 -12.87 1.13 2.48
N LEU A 72 -13.87 1.56 3.27
CA LEU A 72 -15.10 0.81 3.50
C LEU A 72 -15.98 0.68 2.25
N LEU A 73 -15.73 1.51 1.23
CA LEU A 73 -16.43 1.47 -0.04
C LEU A 73 -15.88 0.37 -0.96
N HIS A 74 -14.75 -0.24 -0.62
CA HIS A 74 -14.12 -1.26 -1.46
C HIS A 74 -14.28 -2.68 -0.92
N PHE A 75 -14.87 -2.85 0.26
CA PHE A 75 -15.02 -4.16 0.88
C PHE A 75 -16.27 -4.87 0.37
N ASP A 76 -16.20 -6.20 0.36
CA ASP A 76 -17.34 -7.07 0.10
C ASP A 76 -18.51 -6.72 1.05
N ARG A 77 -19.73 -6.79 0.52
CA ARG A 77 -20.98 -6.50 1.23
C ARG A 77 -21.99 -7.61 0.96
N ASP A 78 -23.02 -7.68 1.79
CA ASP A 78 -24.14 -8.63 1.64
C ASP A 78 -25.00 -8.36 0.37
N ASP A 79 -24.75 -7.26 -0.35
CA ASP A 79 -25.38 -6.94 -1.63
C ASP A 79 -24.51 -7.44 -2.80
N PRO A 80 -24.94 -8.47 -3.56
CA PRO A 80 -24.18 -9.01 -4.68
C PRO A 80 -24.09 -8.06 -5.88
N ASN A 81 -24.87 -6.99 -5.93
CA ASN A 81 -24.81 -5.98 -7.00
C ASN A 81 -23.91 -4.80 -6.63
N TYR A 82 -23.43 -4.75 -5.39
CA TYR A 82 -22.55 -3.67 -4.96
C TYR A 82 -21.25 -3.71 -5.74
N LYS A 83 -20.81 -2.54 -6.21
CA LYS A 83 -19.54 -2.36 -6.90
C LYS A 83 -18.69 -1.38 -6.10
N SER A 84 -17.39 -1.61 -6.11
CA SER A 84 -16.47 -0.63 -5.56
C SER A 84 -16.48 0.66 -6.39
N PRO A 85 -16.13 1.80 -5.77
CA PRO A 85 -16.12 3.11 -6.41
C PRO A 85 -15.38 3.13 -7.75
N THR A 86 -15.92 3.90 -8.68
CA THR A 86 -15.30 4.26 -9.95
C THR A 86 -14.15 5.24 -9.75
N ASN A 87 -13.31 5.40 -10.76
CA ASN A 87 -12.25 6.41 -10.74
C ASN A 87 -12.81 7.83 -10.60
N GLU A 88 -13.94 8.13 -11.24
CA GLU A 88 -14.58 9.46 -11.15
C GLU A 88 -15.00 9.79 -9.71
N GLU A 89 -15.60 8.83 -9.01
CA GLU A 89 -15.97 8.98 -7.59
C GLU A 89 -14.73 9.15 -6.71
N ILE A 90 -13.65 8.39 -6.97
CA ILE A 90 -12.38 8.55 -6.25
C ILE A 90 -11.80 9.95 -6.45
N LEU A 91 -11.80 10.47 -7.68
CA LEU A 91 -11.29 11.80 -7.99
C LEU A 91 -12.09 12.93 -7.32
N ALA A 92 -13.40 12.72 -7.17
CA ALA A 92 -14.33 13.65 -6.54
C ALA A 92 -14.25 13.68 -5.00
N GLY A 93 -13.52 12.76 -4.37
CA GLY A 93 -13.39 12.71 -2.92
C GLY A 93 -12.75 13.96 -2.29
N ASP A 94 -13.09 14.21 -1.03
CA ASP A 94 -12.55 15.30 -0.21
C ASP A 94 -11.23 14.88 0.45
N PHE A 95 -10.12 15.04 -0.29
CA PHE A 95 -8.79 14.65 0.19
C PHE A 95 -8.27 15.67 1.20
N ILE A 96 -7.94 15.17 2.39
CA ILE A 96 -7.41 15.97 3.49
C ILE A 96 -5.91 15.69 3.60
N PRO A 97 -5.04 16.71 3.64
CA PRO A 97 -3.61 16.53 3.82
C PRO A 97 -3.29 16.09 5.27
N ALA A 98 -2.30 15.21 5.42
CA ALA A 98 -1.62 14.94 6.69
C ALA A 98 -0.15 15.30 6.59
N GLU A 99 0.34 15.84 7.71
CA GLU A 99 1.74 15.98 8.01
C GLU A 99 2.21 14.80 8.87
N LEU A 100 3.45 14.38 8.66
CA LEU A 100 4.08 13.30 9.42
C LEU A 100 5.50 13.70 9.76
N LYS A 101 5.96 13.33 10.95
CA LYS A 101 7.37 13.50 11.33
C LYS A 101 8.19 12.30 10.93
N ALA A 102 9.48 12.49 10.70
CA ALA A 102 10.42 11.40 10.57
C ALA A 102 10.28 10.44 11.76
N GLY A 103 10.28 9.13 11.48
CA GLY A 103 9.98 8.08 12.46
C GLY A 103 8.50 7.71 12.60
N SER A 104 7.57 8.48 11.99
CA SER A 104 6.15 8.13 11.99
C SER A 104 5.89 6.83 11.21
N VAL A 105 4.95 6.03 11.71
CA VAL A 105 4.50 4.81 11.06
C VAL A 105 3.04 4.96 10.65
N LEU A 106 2.75 4.77 9.37
CA LEU A 106 1.40 4.75 8.81
C LEU A 106 0.99 3.32 8.48
N PHE A 107 -0.13 2.88 9.05
CA PHE A 107 -0.80 1.64 8.64
C PHE A 107 -1.97 2.00 7.72
N ARG A 108 -2.01 1.41 6.52
CA ARG A 108 -3.10 1.62 5.57
C ARG A 108 -3.49 0.34 4.86
N VAL A 109 -4.78 0.16 4.63
CA VAL A 109 -5.27 -0.83 3.66
C VAL A 109 -5.12 -0.25 2.24
N PRO A 110 -4.85 -1.08 1.21
CA PRO A 110 -4.69 -0.62 -0.17
C PRO A 110 -5.88 0.19 -0.70
N CYS A 111 -7.09 -0.14 -0.25
CA CYS A 111 -8.32 0.45 -0.74
C CYS A 111 -8.61 1.88 -0.27
N VAL A 112 -7.79 2.43 0.62
CA VAL A 112 -7.95 3.83 1.04
C VAL A 112 -7.62 4.75 -0.13
N TRP A 113 -8.49 5.73 -0.39
CA TRP A 113 -8.22 6.71 -1.42
C TRP A 113 -7.15 7.66 -0.91
N HIS A 114 -6.10 7.82 -1.70
CA HIS A 114 -4.96 8.63 -1.32
C HIS A 114 -4.29 9.29 -2.52
N SER A 115 -3.49 10.31 -2.22
CA SER A 115 -2.65 11.02 -3.19
C SER A 115 -1.42 11.58 -2.49
N VAL A 116 -0.48 12.13 -3.27
CA VAL A 116 0.71 12.81 -2.76
C VAL A 116 0.81 14.17 -3.41
N SER A 117 0.86 15.23 -2.60
CA SER A 117 1.11 16.59 -3.09
C SER A 117 2.51 16.71 -3.71
N PRO A 118 2.79 17.70 -4.58
CA PRO A 118 4.12 17.90 -5.14
C PRO A 118 5.23 17.92 -4.08
N ILE A 119 6.34 17.26 -4.37
CA ILE A 119 7.45 17.07 -3.44
C ILE A 119 8.57 18.05 -3.80
N LYS A 120 8.86 18.96 -2.87
CA LYS A 120 9.87 20.02 -3.00
C LYS A 120 11.15 19.70 -2.21
N HIS A 121 11.09 18.77 -1.27
CA HIS A 121 12.22 18.31 -0.44
C HIS A 121 12.39 16.79 -0.51
N LEU A 122 13.59 16.29 -0.23
CA LEU A 122 13.88 14.86 -0.25
C LEU A 122 12.86 14.12 0.63
N ARG A 123 12.27 13.05 0.09
CA ARG A 123 11.34 12.20 0.82
C ARG A 123 11.72 10.74 0.65
N ARG A 124 11.98 10.07 1.76
CA ARG A 124 12.29 8.64 1.83
C ARG A 124 11.37 7.95 2.81
N TYR A 125 10.99 6.73 2.46
CA TYR A 125 10.21 5.86 3.35
C TYR A 125 10.42 4.40 2.99
N ILE A 126 10.20 3.54 3.97
CA ILE A 126 10.21 2.10 3.80
C ILE A 126 8.76 1.63 3.93
N SER A 127 8.25 0.93 2.93
CA SER A 127 6.95 0.29 3.01
C SER A 127 7.09 -1.22 3.11
N VAL A 128 6.29 -1.82 3.98
CA VAL A 128 6.17 -3.26 4.14
C VAL A 128 4.71 -3.63 3.93
N SER A 129 4.44 -4.57 3.04
CA SER A 129 3.09 -5.08 2.79
C SER A 129 2.93 -6.48 3.35
N TYR A 130 1.78 -6.73 3.97
CA TYR A 130 1.35 -8.00 4.50
C TYR A 130 0.01 -8.40 3.88
N THR A 131 -0.26 -9.70 3.84
CA THR A 131 -1.56 -10.24 3.47
C THR A 131 -1.96 -11.38 4.42
N ILE A 132 -3.25 -11.62 4.58
CA ILE A 132 -3.78 -12.76 5.34
C ILE A 132 -3.45 -14.09 4.65
N ARG A 133 -3.51 -15.19 5.40
CA ARG A 133 -3.35 -16.56 4.86
C ARG A 133 -4.68 -17.24 4.55
N GLY A 134 -5.78 -16.68 5.03
CA GLY A 134 -7.14 -17.18 4.80
C GLY A 134 -7.70 -16.88 3.40
N PRO A 135 -9.00 -17.16 3.19
CA PRO A 135 -9.69 -16.85 1.95
C PRO A 135 -9.59 -15.36 1.61
N MET A 136 -9.35 -15.05 0.33
CA MET A 136 -9.32 -13.69 -0.20
C MET A 136 -10.05 -13.64 -1.54
N SER A 137 -10.41 -12.43 -1.99
CA SER A 137 -11.03 -12.24 -3.30
C SER A 137 -10.11 -12.74 -4.43
N SER A 138 -10.70 -13.09 -5.57
CA SER A 138 -9.95 -13.55 -6.75
C SER A 138 -8.92 -12.53 -7.21
N TRP A 139 -9.24 -11.24 -7.09
CA TRP A 139 -8.32 -10.15 -7.41
C TRP A 139 -7.14 -10.08 -6.44
N ASP A 140 -7.38 -10.18 -5.14
CA ASP A 140 -6.29 -10.18 -4.15
C ASP A 140 -5.37 -11.39 -4.34
N MET A 141 -5.95 -12.57 -4.61
CA MET A 141 -5.20 -13.78 -4.89
C MET A 141 -4.35 -13.63 -6.16
N ALA A 142 -4.89 -13.04 -7.23
CA ALA A 142 -4.14 -12.80 -8.45
C ALA A 142 -2.92 -11.89 -8.22
N ASN A 143 -3.08 -10.82 -7.42
CA ASN A 143 -1.97 -9.92 -7.05
C ASN A 143 -0.88 -10.65 -6.26
N VAL A 144 -1.27 -11.51 -5.31
CA VAL A 144 -0.31 -12.33 -4.53
C VAL A 144 0.44 -13.28 -5.45
N MET A 145 -0.27 -13.98 -6.33
CA MET A 145 0.33 -14.94 -7.25
C MET A 145 1.29 -14.29 -8.25
N GLU A 146 0.96 -13.11 -8.77
CA GLU A 146 1.86 -12.36 -9.65
C GLU A 146 3.19 -12.01 -8.94
N LEU A 147 3.14 -11.63 -7.66
CA LEU A 147 4.34 -11.32 -6.89
C LEU A 147 5.17 -12.58 -6.58
N VAL A 148 4.50 -13.68 -6.23
CA VAL A 148 5.17 -14.98 -6.06
C VAL A 148 5.89 -15.37 -7.35
N GLU A 149 5.25 -15.20 -8.50
CA GLU A 149 5.86 -15.53 -9.78
C GLU A 149 7.03 -14.60 -10.13
N LYS A 150 6.87 -13.29 -9.96
CA LYS A 150 7.97 -12.30 -10.15
C LYS A 150 9.20 -12.64 -9.32
N ARG A 151 9.03 -13.12 -8.08
CA ARG A 151 10.14 -13.53 -7.20
C ARG A 151 10.94 -14.71 -7.76
N LYS A 152 10.31 -15.64 -8.48
CA LYS A 152 11.01 -16.79 -9.08
C LYS A 152 11.97 -16.38 -10.21
N HIS A 153 11.71 -15.23 -10.83
CA HIS A 153 12.46 -14.71 -11.97
C HIS A 153 13.44 -13.58 -11.60
N ILE A 154 13.73 -13.39 -10.31
CA ILE A 154 14.76 -12.42 -9.89
C ILE A 154 16.10 -12.88 -10.46
N ASP A 155 16.73 -12.03 -11.26
CA ASP A 155 18.05 -12.27 -11.81
C ASP A 155 19.09 -12.23 -10.69
N LEU A 156 19.56 -13.42 -10.30
CA LEU A 156 20.59 -13.57 -9.28
C LEU A 156 21.93 -12.97 -9.72
N ALA A 157 22.18 -12.82 -11.03
CA ALA A 157 23.41 -12.22 -11.53
C ALA A 157 23.53 -10.73 -11.12
N GLY A 158 22.40 -10.04 -10.97
CA GLY A 158 22.34 -8.66 -10.49
C GLY A 158 22.52 -8.48 -8.98
N ILE A 159 22.51 -9.56 -8.20
CA ILE A 159 22.73 -9.52 -6.75
C ILE A 159 24.25 -9.64 -6.49
N PRO A 160 24.85 -8.78 -5.62
CA PRO A 160 26.23 -8.93 -5.19
C PRO A 160 26.51 -10.34 -4.69
N GLU A 161 27.65 -10.92 -5.08
CA GLU A 161 27.95 -12.34 -4.85
C GLU A 161 27.88 -12.72 -3.37
N GLU A 162 28.35 -11.84 -2.49
CA GLU A 162 28.37 -12.00 -1.04
C GLU A 162 26.96 -12.06 -0.42
N LEU A 163 25.95 -11.56 -1.13
CA LEU A 163 24.56 -11.56 -0.68
C LEU A 163 23.74 -12.70 -1.30
N ARG A 164 24.25 -13.37 -2.35
CA ARG A 164 23.53 -14.46 -3.03
C ARG A 164 23.31 -15.66 -2.12
N GLU A 165 24.24 -15.96 -1.21
CA GLU A 165 24.14 -17.07 -0.26
C GLU A 165 22.99 -16.91 0.74
N LEU A 166 22.57 -15.66 1.00
CA LEU A 166 21.44 -15.36 1.87
C LEU A 166 20.08 -15.53 1.16
N TRP A 167 20.09 -15.71 -0.16
CA TRP A 167 18.91 -15.79 -1.00
C TRP A 167 18.50 -17.25 -1.23
N VAL A 168 17.92 -17.88 -0.20
CA VAL A 168 17.41 -19.26 -0.28
C VAL A 168 16.04 -19.24 -0.97
N ARG A 169 15.86 -20.05 -2.01
CA ARG A 169 14.57 -20.23 -2.71
C ARG A 169 13.56 -20.98 -1.86
#